data_AF-A0A7V9FRA4-F1
#
_entry.id   AF-A0A7V9FRA4-F1
#
_cell.length_a   1.000
_cell.length_b   1.000
_cell.length_c   1.000
_cell.angle_alpha   90.00
_cell.angle_beta   90.00
_cell.angle_gamma   90.00
#
_symmetry.space_group_name_H-M   'P 1'
#
loop_
_entity.id
_entity.type
_entity.pdbx_description
1 polymer ?
#
loop_
_entity_poly.entity_id
_entity_poly.type
_entity_poly.pdbx_seq_one_letter_code
_entity_poly.pdbx_strand_id
1 'polypeptide(L)' 'TDDRAAEVARLTALGASALAEHSAPGLWWTVLADPEGNEFCVGSHQE' A
#
# COMPACT_ATOMS: atom_id res chain seq x y z
N THR A 1 4.11 3.17 -7.50
CA THR A 1 4.55 1.95 -8.21
C THR A 1 3.67 1.77 -9.43
N ASP A 2 4.20 1.23 -10.52
CA ASP A 2 3.42 0.88 -11.72
C ASP A 2 2.31 -0.15 -11.44
N ASP A 3 2.50 -1.00 -10.42
CA ASP A 3 1.47 -1.93 -9.95
C ASP A 3 1.38 -1.91 -8.41
N ARG A 4 0.37 -1.21 -7.89
CA ARG A 4 0.08 -1.11 -6.46
C ARG A 4 -0.26 -2.46 -5.85
N ALA A 5 -1.05 -3.27 -6.56
CA ALA A 5 -1.52 -4.54 -6.02
C ALA A 5 -0.35 -5.53 -5.86
N ALA A 6 0.56 -5.57 -6.84
CA ALA A 6 1.76 -6.38 -6.77
C ALA A 6 2.67 -5.97 -5.59
N GLU A 7 2.83 -4.66 -5.36
CA GLU A 7 3.69 -4.19 -4.27
C GLU A 7 3.07 -4.43 -2.89
N VAL A 8 1.76 -4.23 -2.74
CA VAL A 8 1.02 -4.59 -1.51
C VAL A 8 1.19 -6.09 -1.22
N ALA A 9 1.01 -6.95 -2.22
CA ALA A 9 1.18 -8.39 -2.06
C ALA A 9 2.62 -8.77 -1.65
N ARG A 10 3.64 -8.13 -2.26
CA ARG A 10 5.05 -8.34 -1.91
C ARG A 10 5.33 -7.97 -0.45
N LEU A 11 4.84 -6.82 0.00
CA LEU A 11 5.04 -6.35 1.36
C LEU A 11 4.30 -7.21 2.39
N THR A 12 3.08 -7.65 2.07
CA THR A 12 2.35 -8.58 2.94
C THR A 12 3.04 -9.93 3.04
N ALA A 13 3.63 -10.45 1.95
CA ALA A 13 4.45 -11.66 2.00
C ALA A 13 5.72 -11.50 2.87
N LEU A 14 6.20 -10.26 3.06
CA LEU A 14 7.32 -9.93 3.95
C LEU A 14 6.88 -9.65 5.40
N GLY A 15 5.59 -9.74 5.71
CA GLY A 15 5.05 -9.59 7.06
C GLY A 15 4.29 -8.29 7.33
N ALA A 16 4.16 -7.39 6.34
CA ALA A 16 3.33 -6.20 6.50
C ALA A 16 1.83 -6.54 6.52
N SER A 17 1.05 -5.77 7.26
CA SER A 17 -0.41 -5.91 7.33
C SER A 17 -1.09 -4.76 6.61
N ALA A 18 -2.01 -5.04 5.70
CA ALA A 18 -2.84 -4.01 5.07
C ALA A 18 -3.91 -3.53 6.07
N LEU A 19 -3.96 -2.22 6.30
CA LEU A 19 -4.85 -1.59 7.29
C LEU A 19 -6.07 -0.95 6.65
N ALA A 20 -5.88 -0.21 5.56
CA ALA A 20 -6.94 0.51 4.88
C ALA A 20 -6.62 0.76 3.41
N GLU A 21 -7.66 0.91 2.59
CA GLU A 21 -7.55 1.37 1.21
C GLU A 21 -8.25 2.72 1.06
N HIS A 22 -7.61 3.62 0.31
CA HIS A 22 -8.10 4.96 0.07
C HIS A 22 -7.92 5.36 -1.39
N SER A 23 -8.83 6.20 -1.86
CA SER A 23 -8.80 6.76 -3.21
C SER A 23 -9.15 8.24 -3.19
N ALA A 24 -8.43 9.03 -3.97
CA ALA A 24 -8.70 10.42 -4.30
C ALA A 24 -8.57 10.60 -5.82
N PRO A 25 -9.06 11.71 -6.41
CA PRO A 25 -8.84 11.98 -7.83
C PRO A 25 -7.35 11.91 -8.18
N GLY A 26 -6.99 10.99 -9.10
CA GLY A 26 -5.61 10.76 -9.56
C GLY A 26 -4.70 9.96 -8.60
N LEU A 27 -5.20 9.52 -7.43
CA LEU A 27 -4.38 8.83 -6.45
C LEU A 27 -5.14 7.69 -5.77
N TRP A 28 -4.56 6.49 -5.80
CA TRP A 28 -5.03 5.36 -5.00
C TRP A 28 -3.89 4.85 -4.15
N TRP A 29 -4.12 4.65 -2.85
CA TRP A 29 -3.15 4.04 -1.94
C TRP A 29 -3.75 3.04 -0.95
N THR A 30 -2.90 2.15 -0.48
CA THR A 30 -3.16 1.24 0.65
C THR A 30 -2.25 1.65 1.80
N VAL A 31 -2.80 1.78 3.01
CA VAL A 31 -2.03 1.91 4.25
C VAL A 31 -1.63 0.52 4.70
N LEU A 32 -0.34 0.32 4.99
CA LEU A 32 0.19 -0.88 5.59
C LEU A 32 0.94 -0.54 6.89
N ALA A 33 0.99 -1.50 7.80
CA ALA A 33 1.92 -1.51 8.91
C ALA A 33 2.97 -2.61 8.71
N ASP A 34 4.24 -2.30 8.96
CA ASP A 34 5.29 -3.33 9.05
C ASP A 34 5.14 -4.18 10.34
N PRO A 35 5.90 -5.28 10.51
CA PRO A 35 5.85 -6.09 11.73
C PRO A 35 6.21 -5.36 13.03
N GLU A 36 6.91 -4.22 12.94
CA GLU A 36 7.25 -3.37 14.09
C GLU A 36 6.13 -2.38 14.43
N GLY A 37 5.11 -2.28 13.57
CA GLY A 37 3.96 -1.40 13.72
C GLY A 37 4.11 -0.04 13.04
N ASN A 38 5.15 0.18 12.22
CA ASN A 38 5.30 1.44 11.50
C ASN A 38 4.34 1.51 10.31
N GLU A 39 3.55 2.59 10.26
CA GLU A 39 2.57 2.81 9.20
C GLU A 39 3.18 3.53 7.99
N PHE A 40 2.86 3.04 6.79
CA PHE A 40 3.26 3.64 5.52
C PHE A 40 2.22 3.41 4.42
N CYS A 41 2.28 4.21 3.36
CA CYS A 41 1.33 4.15 2.25
C CYS A 41 1.99 3.63 0.97
N VAL A 42 1.32 2.71 0.28
CA VAL A 42 1.70 2.26 -1.07
C VAL A 42 0.64 2.72 -2.04
N GLY A 43 1.03 3.62 -2.94
CA GLY A 43 0.12 4.19 -3.92
C GLY A 43 0.61 4.14 -5.36
N SER A 44 -0.35 4.34 -6.26
CA SER A 44 -0.15 4.58 -7.68
C SER A 44 -0.79 5.92 -8.05
N HIS A 45 -0.06 6.72 -8.81
CA HIS A 45 -0.58 7.92 -9.47
C HIS A 45 -1.31 7.43 -10.72
N GLN A 46 -2.60 7.71 -10.83
CA GLN A 46 -3.29 7.60 -12.12
C GLN A 46 -3.25 8.98 -12.76
N GLU A 47 -2.54 9.11 -13.87
CA GLU A 47 -2.58 10.33 -14.70
C GLU A 47 -3.94 10.48 -15.39
#